data_AF-A0A952KH67-F1
#
_entry.id   AF-A0A952KH67-F1
#
_cell.length_a   1.000
_cell.length_b   1.000
_cell.length_c   1.000
_cell.angle_alpha   90.00
_cell.angle_beta   90.00
_cell.angle_gamma   90.00
#
_symmetry.space_group_name_H-M   'P 1'
#
loop_
_entity.id
_entity.type
_entity.pdbx_description
1 polymer ?
#
loop_
_entity_poly.entity_id
_entity_poly.type
_entity_poly.pdbx_seq_one_letter_code
_entity_poly.pdbx_strand_id
1 'polypeptide(L)'
;MKMHNFFTRLAAGRVFRSVVLSAAIAFPVSATAATQQQCDVLKTLFRNSVDIEMTASKQITAIVQQRVTLSAAALALQLKYKIDKADLQGILDVAEQMGTSADALGNGFDARKKGFDDSIIVIRALCP
;
A
#
# COMPACT_ATOMS: atom_id res chain seq x y z
N MET A 1 -19.24 7.55 10.97
CA MET A 1 -18.09 7.30 11.87
C MET A 1 -17.43 5.95 11.56
N LYS A 2 -16.36 5.93 10.75
CA LYS A 2 -15.54 4.72 10.48
C LYS A 2 -14.11 5.14 10.07
N MET A 3 -13.50 6.07 10.81
CA MET A 3 -12.10 6.49 10.60
C MET A 3 -11.09 5.67 11.42
N HIS A 4 -11.55 4.83 12.34
CA HIS A 4 -10.69 4.13 13.30
C HIS A 4 -9.82 3.00 12.71
N ASN A 5 -10.09 2.49 11.50
CA ASN A 5 -9.30 1.38 10.92
C ASN A 5 -8.15 1.81 10.00
N PHE A 6 -8.15 3.06 9.54
CA PHE A 6 -7.14 3.54 8.57
C PHE A 6 -5.85 3.98 9.28
N PHE A 7 -5.98 4.66 10.41
CA PHE A 7 -4.84 5.04 11.25
C PHE A 7 -4.10 3.84 11.84
N THR A 8 -4.79 2.74 12.15
CA THR A 8 -4.18 1.49 12.63
C THR A 8 -3.33 0.81 11.56
N ARG A 9 -3.72 0.91 10.29
CA ARG A 9 -2.91 0.39 9.16
C ARG A 9 -1.71 1.27 8.84
N LEU A 10 -1.83 2.59 8.97
CA LEU A 10 -0.68 3.51 8.86
C LEU A 10 0.29 3.37 10.06
N ALA A 11 -0.23 3.05 11.24
CA ALA A 11 0.58 2.66 12.39
C ALA A 11 1.35 1.36 12.12
N ALA A 12 0.76 0.40 11.41
CA ALA A 12 1.45 -0.84 11.00
C ALA A 12 2.67 -0.55 10.11
N GLY A 13 2.63 0.48 9.24
CA GLY A 13 3.78 0.90 8.43
C GLY A 13 4.92 1.53 9.24
N ARG A 14 4.60 2.26 10.32
CA ARG A 14 5.61 2.77 11.27
C ARG A 14 6.17 1.65 12.16
N VAL A 15 5.31 0.72 12.57
CA VAL A 15 5.70 -0.50 13.30
C VAL A 15 6.59 -1.40 12.43
N PHE A 16 6.36 -1.48 11.13
CA PHE A 16 7.21 -2.24 10.20
C PHE A 16 8.63 -1.66 10.16
N ARG A 17 8.73 -0.33 10.07
CA ARG A 17 10.02 0.37 10.13
C ARG A 17 10.74 0.13 11.47
N SER A 18 10.03 0.15 12.59
CA SER A 18 10.64 -0.11 13.90
C SER A 18 10.92 -1.58 14.18
N VAL A 19 10.14 -2.54 13.68
CA VAL A 19 10.42 -3.99 13.84
C VAL A 19 11.60 -4.43 12.97
N VAL A 20 11.68 -3.94 11.72
CA VAL A 20 12.82 -4.22 10.84
C VAL A 20 14.07 -3.52 11.35
N LEU A 21 13.98 -2.27 11.82
CA LEU A 21 15.11 -1.63 12.51
C LEU A 21 15.48 -2.41 13.77
N SER A 22 14.53 -2.78 14.64
CA SER A 22 14.80 -3.51 15.89
C SER A 22 15.46 -4.86 15.65
N ALA A 23 15.08 -5.57 14.59
CA ALA A 23 15.80 -6.76 14.14
C ALA A 23 17.24 -6.40 13.73
N ALA A 24 17.45 -5.33 12.94
CA ALA A 24 18.78 -4.91 12.52
C ALA A 24 19.70 -4.40 13.67
N ILE A 25 19.16 -3.82 14.76
CA ILE A 25 19.94 -3.38 15.94
C ILE A 25 20.09 -4.45 17.02
N ALA A 26 19.27 -5.51 17.01
CA ALA A 26 19.39 -6.63 17.96
C ALA A 26 20.34 -7.73 17.49
N PHE A 27 20.76 -7.72 16.22
CA PHE A 27 21.84 -8.57 15.74
C PHE A 27 23.18 -7.84 15.93
N PRO A 28 24.00 -8.18 16.93
CA PRO A 28 25.38 -7.73 16.92
C PRO A 28 26.02 -8.16 15.60
N VAL A 29 26.93 -7.34 15.11
CA VAL A 29 27.70 -7.45 13.85
C VAL A 29 28.65 -8.67 13.84
N SER A 30 28.29 -9.74 14.53
CA SER A 30 28.92 -11.04 14.51
C SER A 30 27.95 -12.01 13.83
N ALA A 31 28.32 -12.41 12.62
CA ALA A 31 27.72 -13.45 11.80
C ALA A 31 27.36 -14.74 12.57
N THR A 32 26.19 -14.77 13.18
CA THR A 32 25.52 -16.01 13.55
C THR A 32 24.25 -16.09 12.74
N ALA A 33 24.20 -17.07 11.84
CA ALA A 33 22.98 -17.42 11.13
C ALA A 33 21.82 -17.46 12.15
N ALA A 34 20.71 -16.80 11.81
CA ALA A 34 19.53 -16.87 12.65
C ALA A 34 19.09 -18.33 12.76
N THR A 35 18.52 -18.73 13.90
CA THR A 35 18.06 -20.12 14.07
C THR A 35 16.96 -20.43 13.04
N GLN A 36 16.79 -21.69 12.67
CA GLN A 36 15.75 -22.11 11.71
C GLN A 36 14.38 -21.51 12.05
N GLN A 37 14.00 -21.55 13.34
CA GLN A 37 12.76 -20.99 13.85
C GLN A 37 12.68 -19.45 13.70
N GLN A 38 13.78 -18.72 13.95
CA GLN A 38 13.84 -17.27 13.72
C GLN A 38 13.74 -16.94 12.23
N CYS A 39 14.37 -17.75 11.37
CA CYS A 39 14.29 -17.62 9.94
C CYS A 39 12.89 -17.85 9.38
N ASP A 40 12.17 -18.85 9.89
CA ASP A 40 10.79 -19.11 9.49
C ASP A 40 9.86 -17.96 9.90
N VAL A 41 10.05 -17.40 11.08
CA VAL A 41 9.31 -16.21 11.54
C VAL A 41 9.62 -14.99 10.68
N LEU A 42 10.89 -14.70 10.40
CA LEU A 42 11.32 -13.59 9.53
C LEU A 42 10.76 -13.74 8.12
N LYS A 43 10.87 -14.93 7.51
CA LYS A 43 10.32 -15.23 6.19
C LYS A 43 8.80 -15.07 6.16
N THR A 44 8.11 -15.50 7.21
CA THR A 44 6.64 -15.39 7.33
C THR A 44 6.21 -13.92 7.46
N LEU A 45 6.84 -13.16 8.36
CA LEU A 45 6.55 -11.74 8.56
C LEU A 45 6.82 -10.94 7.28
N PHE A 46 7.94 -11.24 6.60
CA PHE A 46 8.28 -10.62 5.34
C PHE A 46 7.23 -10.90 4.26
N ARG A 47 6.87 -12.17 4.05
CA ARG A 47 5.82 -12.57 3.08
C ARG A 47 4.50 -11.88 3.36
N ASN A 48 4.03 -11.89 4.61
CA ASN A 48 2.77 -11.25 4.98
C ASN A 48 2.79 -9.74 4.68
N SER A 49 3.93 -9.09 4.89
CA SER A 49 4.06 -7.65 4.66
C SER A 49 4.08 -7.31 3.17
N VAL A 50 4.77 -8.13 2.36
CA VAL A 50 4.73 -8.02 0.89
C VAL A 50 3.30 -8.25 0.36
N ASP A 51 2.59 -9.25 0.87
CA ASP A 51 1.21 -9.54 0.44
C ASP A 51 0.23 -8.41 0.76
N ILE A 52 0.36 -7.77 1.93
CA ILE A 52 -0.44 -6.60 2.31
C ILE A 52 -0.20 -5.45 1.33
N GLU A 53 1.06 -5.15 1.02
CA GLU A 53 1.41 -4.04 0.13
C GLU A 53 1.04 -4.33 -1.33
N MET A 54 1.17 -5.57 -1.79
CA MET A 54 0.69 -6.00 -3.10
C MET A 54 -0.85 -5.90 -3.20
N THR A 55 -1.56 -6.24 -2.13
CA THR A 55 -3.02 -6.09 -2.07
C THR A 55 -3.42 -4.61 -2.10
N ALA A 56 -2.73 -3.76 -1.34
CA ALA A 56 -2.95 -2.33 -1.37
C ALA A 56 -2.68 -1.74 -2.77
N SER A 57 -1.60 -2.16 -3.42
CA SER A 57 -1.27 -1.77 -4.81
C SER A 57 -2.39 -2.13 -5.79
N LYS A 58 -2.91 -3.37 -5.73
CA LYS A 58 -4.05 -3.79 -6.57
C LYS A 58 -5.29 -2.95 -6.32
N GLN A 59 -5.58 -2.61 -5.06
CA GLN A 59 -6.72 -1.76 -4.71
C GLN A 59 -6.57 -0.33 -5.24
N ILE A 60 -5.36 0.24 -5.18
CA ILE A 60 -5.07 1.55 -5.77
C ILE A 60 -5.34 1.54 -7.27
N THR A 61 -4.82 0.54 -7.99
CA THR A 61 -5.07 0.38 -9.44
C THR A 61 -6.56 0.28 -9.75
N ALA A 62 -7.31 -0.50 -8.96
CA ALA A 62 -8.76 -0.61 -9.13
C ALA A 62 -9.49 0.72 -8.91
N ILE A 63 -9.10 1.50 -7.89
CA ILE A 63 -9.67 2.83 -7.62
C ILE A 63 -9.39 3.79 -8.78
N VAL A 64 -8.16 3.80 -9.30
CA VAL A 64 -7.77 4.64 -10.45
C VAL A 64 -8.59 4.27 -11.69
N GLN A 65 -8.77 2.98 -11.97
CA GLN A 65 -9.61 2.53 -13.09
C GLN A 65 -11.07 2.92 -12.92
N GLN A 66 -11.64 2.76 -11.73
CA GLN A 66 -13.02 3.14 -11.45
C GLN A 66 -13.24 4.65 -11.58
N ARG A 67 -12.28 5.49 -11.17
CA ARG A 67 -12.31 6.95 -11.40
C ARG A 67 -12.45 7.27 -12.88
N VAL A 68 -11.65 6.64 -13.75
CA VAL A 68 -11.69 6.85 -15.20
C VAL A 68 -13.05 6.45 -15.76
N THR A 69 -13.55 5.28 -15.37
CA THR A 69 -14.87 4.78 -15.81
C THR A 69 -16.00 5.73 -15.38
N LEU A 70 -15.96 6.21 -14.13
CA LEU A 70 -16.98 7.11 -13.59
C LEU A 70 -16.97 8.46 -14.31
N SER A 71 -15.78 9.02 -14.55
CA SER A 71 -15.62 10.28 -15.29
C SER A 71 -16.09 10.15 -16.75
N ALA A 72 -15.78 9.03 -17.40
CA ALA A 72 -16.24 8.74 -18.76
C ALA A 72 -17.76 8.56 -18.82
N ALA A 73 -18.37 7.90 -17.83
CA ALA A 73 -19.81 7.75 -17.73
C ALA A 73 -20.51 9.10 -17.54
N ALA A 74 -19.98 9.98 -16.68
CA ALA A 74 -20.50 11.34 -16.51
C ALA A 74 -20.46 12.12 -17.83
N LEU A 75 -19.34 12.08 -18.56
CA LEU A 75 -19.21 12.72 -19.86
C LEU A 75 -20.19 12.14 -20.89
N ALA A 76 -20.37 10.82 -20.92
CA ALA A 76 -21.33 10.17 -21.82
C ALA A 76 -22.78 10.58 -21.52
N LEU A 77 -23.14 10.72 -20.24
CA LEU A 77 -24.45 11.24 -19.82
C LEU A 77 -24.65 12.69 -20.26
N GLN A 78 -23.63 13.53 -20.07
CA GLN A 78 -23.66 14.92 -20.53
C GLN A 78 -23.89 15.02 -22.03
N LEU A 79 -23.16 14.23 -22.83
CA LEU A 79 -23.26 14.25 -24.29
C LEU A 79 -24.58 13.69 -24.80
N LYS A 80 -25.05 12.57 -24.23
CA LYS A 80 -26.25 11.87 -24.72
C LYS A 80 -27.55 12.55 -24.32
N TYR A 81 -27.62 13.08 -23.10
CA TYR A 81 -28.85 13.61 -22.52
C TYR A 81 -28.82 15.13 -22.34
N LYS A 82 -27.73 15.81 -22.74
CA LYS A 82 -27.54 17.26 -22.58
C LYS A 82 -27.76 17.74 -21.14
N ILE A 83 -27.44 16.89 -20.17
CA ILE A 83 -27.51 17.19 -18.74
C ILE A 83 -26.48 18.28 -18.41
N ASP A 84 -26.83 19.25 -17.57
CA ASP A 84 -25.88 20.28 -17.15
C ASP A 84 -24.75 19.64 -16.32
N LYS A 85 -23.54 20.19 -16.43
CA LYS A 85 -22.42 19.78 -15.62
C LYS A 85 -22.73 19.92 -14.13
N ALA A 86 -23.51 20.92 -13.74
CA ALA A 86 -23.93 21.12 -12.35
C ALA A 86 -24.68 19.91 -11.78
N ASP A 87 -25.55 19.28 -12.58
CA ASP A 87 -26.31 18.10 -12.17
C ASP A 87 -25.44 16.83 -12.07
N LEU A 88 -24.28 16.83 -12.74
CA LEU A 88 -23.29 15.75 -12.69
C LEU A 88 -22.18 16.00 -11.66
N GLN A 89 -22.19 17.15 -10.97
CA GLN A 89 -21.10 17.57 -10.10
C GLN A 89 -20.83 16.54 -8.99
N GLY A 90 -21.88 15.97 -8.38
CA GLY A 90 -21.70 14.93 -7.37
C GLY A 90 -20.95 13.68 -7.86
N ILE A 91 -21.11 13.31 -9.13
CA ILE A 91 -20.37 12.19 -9.74
C ILE A 91 -18.90 12.58 -9.94
N LEU A 92 -18.66 13.81 -10.41
CA LEU A 92 -17.32 14.35 -10.62
C LEU A 92 -16.56 14.49 -9.29
N ASP A 93 -17.22 14.94 -8.22
CA ASP A 93 -16.65 15.07 -6.88
C ASP A 93 -16.23 13.70 -6.32
N VAL A 94 -17.05 12.66 -6.52
CA VAL A 94 -16.70 11.29 -6.14
C VAL A 94 -15.48 10.80 -6.93
N ALA A 95 -15.44 11.04 -8.24
CA ALA A 95 -14.29 10.67 -9.07
C ALA A 95 -13.01 11.39 -8.62
N GLU A 96 -13.10 12.66 -8.21
CA GLU A 96 -11.98 13.42 -7.66
C GLU A 96 -11.52 12.88 -6.30
N GLN A 97 -12.44 12.61 -5.38
CA GLN A 97 -12.12 12.01 -4.07
C GLN A 97 -11.45 10.64 -4.21
N MET A 98 -11.85 9.84 -5.20
CA MET A 98 -11.19 8.57 -5.53
C MET A 98 -9.75 8.79 -6.00
N GLY A 99 -9.49 9.83 -6.79
CA GLY A 99 -8.14 10.23 -7.19
C GLY A 99 -7.26 10.60 -5.99
N THR A 100 -7.74 11.50 -5.14
CA THR A 100 -7.04 11.90 -3.91
C THR A 100 -6.76 10.71 -2.99
N SER A 101 -7.70 9.78 -2.88
CA SER A 101 -7.54 8.56 -2.08
C SER A 101 -6.50 7.61 -2.67
N ALA A 102 -6.48 7.46 -4.00
CA ALA A 102 -5.49 6.65 -4.71
C ALA A 102 -4.08 7.25 -4.55
N ASP A 103 -3.94 8.57 -4.67
CA ASP A 103 -2.66 9.25 -4.48
C ASP A 103 -2.15 9.11 -3.03
N ALA A 104 -3.03 9.27 -2.04
CA ALA A 104 -2.68 9.09 -0.64
C ALA A 104 -2.21 7.66 -0.32
N LEU A 105 -2.83 6.65 -0.94
CA LEU A 105 -2.45 5.24 -0.78
C LEU A 105 -1.17 4.88 -1.57
N GLY A 106 -1.01 5.45 -2.76
CA GLY A 106 0.12 5.22 -3.66
C GLY A 106 1.40 5.95 -3.25
N ASN A 107 1.27 7.06 -2.53
CA ASN A 107 2.41 7.85 -2.07
C ASN A 107 3.39 6.99 -1.25
N GLY A 108 4.63 6.94 -1.73
CA GLY A 108 5.72 6.17 -1.13
C GLY A 108 5.72 4.68 -1.42
N PHE A 109 4.87 4.17 -2.33
CA PHE A 109 4.89 2.76 -2.73
C PHE A 109 6.26 2.35 -3.27
N ASP A 110 6.89 3.16 -4.12
CA ASP A 110 8.23 2.87 -4.66
C ASP A 110 9.31 2.78 -3.58
N ALA A 111 9.23 3.67 -2.58
CA ALA A 111 10.14 3.64 -1.44
C ALA A 111 9.92 2.39 -0.56
N ARG A 112 8.67 1.97 -0.37
CA ARG A 112 8.33 0.74 0.35
C ARG A 112 8.78 -0.50 -0.42
N LYS A 113 8.57 -0.52 -1.74
CA LYS A 113 9.06 -1.57 -2.65
C LYS A 113 10.57 -1.73 -2.54
N LYS A 114 11.33 -0.62 -2.63
CA LYS A 114 12.78 -0.64 -2.44
C LYS A 114 13.16 -1.19 -1.06
N GLY A 115 12.46 -0.80 0.00
CA GLY A 115 12.67 -1.35 1.34
C GLY A 115 12.42 -2.87 1.43
N PHE A 116 11.47 -3.42 0.67
CA PHE A 116 11.29 -4.88 0.58
C PHE A 116 12.43 -5.54 -0.17
N ASP A 117 12.88 -4.99 -1.29
CA ASP A 117 14.00 -5.52 -2.06
C ASP A 117 15.28 -5.57 -1.20
N ASP A 118 15.56 -4.49 -0.45
CA ASP A 118 16.69 -4.44 0.51
C ASP A 118 16.53 -5.48 1.63
N SER A 119 15.30 -5.67 2.14
CA SER A 119 15.01 -6.66 3.19
C SER A 119 15.21 -8.11 2.70
N ILE A 120 14.96 -8.40 1.41
CA ILE A 120 15.25 -9.73 0.82
C ILE A 120 16.74 -10.04 0.92
N ILE A 121 17.59 -9.07 0.62
CA ILE A 121 19.05 -9.23 0.67
C ILE A 121 19.48 -9.54 2.10
N VAL A 122 18.97 -8.80 3.08
CA VAL A 122 19.27 -9.02 4.51
C VAL A 122 18.76 -10.39 4.98
N ILE A 123 17.53 -10.77 4.64
CA ILE A 123 16.97 -12.08 5.03
C ILE A 123 17.78 -13.22 4.42
N ARG A 124 18.21 -13.12 3.15
CA ARG A 124 19.08 -14.14 2.54
C ARG A 124 20.44 -14.26 3.24
N ALA A 125 20.99 -13.14 3.71
CA ALA A 125 22.26 -13.14 4.44
C ALA A 125 22.13 -13.76 5.85
N LEU A 126 21.00 -13.52 6.53
CA LEU A 126 20.75 -14.02 7.89
C LEU A 126 20.23 -15.47 7.92
N CYS A 127 19.59 -15.91 6.83
CA CYS A 127 18.91 -17.20 6.69
C CYS A 127 19.30 -17.92 5.39
N PRO A 128 20.56 -18.43 5.31
CA PRO A 128 21.06 -19.17 4.16
C PRO A 128 20.26 -20.45 3.85
#